data_AF-A0A3D3K7N5-F1
#
_entry.id   AF-A0A3D3K7N5-F1
#
_cell.length_a   1.000
_cell.length_b   1.000
_cell.length_c   1.000
_cell.angle_alpha   90.00
_cell.angle_beta   90.00
_cell.angle_gamma   90.00
#
_symmetry.space_group_name_H-M   'P 1'
#
loop_
_entity.id
_entity.type
_entity.pdbx_description
1 polymer ?
#
loop_
_entity_poly.entity_id
_entity_poly.type
_entity_poly.pdbx_seq_one_letter_code
_entity_poly.pdbx_strand_id
1 'polypeptide(L)'
;MATRNSSSSTSAGRPAAARTNGDSARWIGGLVLFFTGLFAAFAVFFSYFCWAGDQSGLLLSAEERATLGVEPENLCGWIGARIGMWLVDDSFGLMGILIPVMVLLVGVRIIRQRPLLFNHSILSLLFITILGSLTLGFAFSDHWSLCSSTGWGGAFGIGVGDLLRRNLGVFGSVIALLGGWILTGVFINRNFINKVNEAGNAMVGGSERFVEVVRRKVAPHAAPADQPLDDGHAAP
;
A
#
# COMPACT_ATOMS: atom_id res chain seq x y z
N MET A 1 -30.67 -1.67 72.19
CA MET A 1 -31.24 -2.99 71.82
C MET A 1 -31.07 -3.19 70.32
N ALA A 2 -30.56 -4.35 69.92
CA ALA A 2 -30.51 -4.86 68.54
C ALA A 2 -31.95 -5.16 68.03
N THR A 3 -32.29 -5.27 66.73
CA THR A 3 -31.90 -6.36 65.80
C THR A 3 -32.66 -6.24 64.45
N ARG A 4 -31.93 -6.37 63.32
CA ARG A 4 -32.17 -7.03 61.99
C ARG A 4 -33.43 -6.76 61.12
N ASN A 5 -33.16 -6.45 59.82
CA ASN A 5 -33.31 -7.23 58.56
C ASN A 5 -34.75 -7.70 58.23
N SER A 6 -35.30 -7.64 57.00
CA SER A 6 -34.75 -8.11 55.71
C SER A 6 -35.72 -7.77 54.56
N SER A 7 -35.17 -7.50 53.36
CA SER A 7 -35.60 -7.97 52.02
C SER A 7 -37.04 -7.78 51.48
N SER A 8 -37.15 -7.03 50.38
CA SER A 8 -37.64 -7.50 49.05
C SER A 8 -37.56 -6.33 48.04
N SER A 9 -36.50 -6.22 47.23
CA SER A 9 -36.28 -6.83 45.90
C SER A 9 -37.32 -6.47 44.81
N THR A 10 -36.83 -5.71 43.84
CA THR A 10 -37.09 -5.80 42.37
C THR A 10 -38.45 -5.38 41.79
N SER A 11 -38.50 -4.15 41.26
CA SER A 11 -39.03 -3.87 39.90
C SER A 11 -38.61 -2.49 39.39
N ALA A 12 -37.34 -2.11 39.47
CA ALA A 12 -36.83 -0.99 38.70
C ALA A 12 -36.51 -1.51 37.30
N GLY A 13 -37.54 -1.60 36.46
CA GLY A 13 -37.39 -1.82 35.03
C GLY A 13 -36.41 -0.78 34.49
N ARG A 14 -35.21 -1.22 34.11
CA ARG A 14 -34.28 -0.40 33.35
C ARG A 14 -35.06 0.13 32.15
N PRO A 15 -35.12 1.44 31.88
CA PRO A 15 -35.64 1.89 30.61
C PRO A 15 -34.80 1.19 29.54
N ALA A 16 -35.44 0.33 28.76
CA ALA A 16 -34.82 -0.26 27.58
C ALA A 16 -34.32 0.93 26.76
N ALA A 17 -33.00 1.09 26.71
CA ALA A 17 -32.35 2.24 26.09
C ALA A 17 -33.01 2.47 24.73
N ALA A 18 -33.66 3.63 24.56
CA ALA A 18 -34.16 4.08 23.28
C ALA A 18 -32.93 4.09 22.36
N ARG A 19 -32.79 3.02 21.58
CA ARG A 19 -31.69 2.79 20.66
C ARG A 19 -31.78 3.93 19.66
N THR A 20 -30.93 4.95 19.84
CA THR A 20 -31.04 6.18 19.07
C THR A 20 -30.94 5.82 17.59
N ASN A 21 -31.79 6.39 16.74
CA ASN A 21 -31.82 6.05 15.31
C ASN A 21 -30.43 6.16 14.64
N GLY A 22 -29.54 7.00 15.18
CA GLY A 22 -28.14 7.14 14.73
C GLY A 22 -27.26 5.92 14.98
N ASP A 23 -27.46 5.18 16.08
CA ASP A 23 -26.71 3.94 16.34
C ASP A 23 -27.13 2.81 15.41
N SER A 24 -28.44 2.73 15.12
CA SER A 24 -28.99 1.78 14.16
C SER A 24 -28.51 2.07 12.73
N ALA A 25 -28.58 3.33 12.28
CA ALA A 25 -28.14 3.73 10.95
C ALA A 25 -26.64 3.48 10.73
N ARG A 26 -25.79 3.76 11.74
CA ARG A 26 -24.36 3.43 11.68
C ARG A 26 -24.12 1.94 11.55
N TRP A 27 -24.81 1.13 12.35
CA TRP A 27 -24.65 -0.32 12.30
C TRP A 27 -25.05 -0.88 10.93
N ILE A 28 -26.18 -0.40 10.39
CA ILE A 28 -26.66 -0.75 9.04
C ILE A 28 -25.63 -0.33 7.99
N GLY A 29 -25.15 0.91 8.02
CA GLY A 29 -24.15 1.41 7.06
C GLY A 29 -22.84 0.61 7.12
N GLY A 30 -22.37 0.28 8.33
CA GLY A 30 -21.18 -0.56 8.51
C GLY A 30 -21.36 -1.99 7.99
N LEU A 31 -22.55 -2.56 8.18
CA LEU A 31 -22.89 -3.90 7.70
C LEU A 31 -22.99 -3.94 6.16
N VAL A 32 -23.65 -2.95 5.57
CA VAL A 32 -23.72 -2.79 4.10
C VAL A 32 -22.32 -2.69 3.54
N LEU A 33 -21.47 -1.80 4.09
CA LEU A 33 -20.11 -1.60 3.62
C LEU A 33 -19.25 -2.87 3.78
N PHE A 34 -19.43 -3.60 4.88
CA PHE A 34 -18.75 -4.88 5.10
C PHE A 34 -19.13 -5.91 4.02
N PHE A 35 -20.42 -6.11 3.75
CA PHE A 35 -20.85 -7.06 2.73
C PHE A 35 -20.47 -6.62 1.32
N THR A 36 -20.56 -5.32 1.01
CA THR A 36 -20.09 -4.78 -0.27
C THR A 36 -18.59 -5.00 -0.45
N GLY A 37 -17.78 -4.73 0.57
CA GLY A 37 -16.35 -5.00 0.54
C GLY A 37 -16.04 -6.49 0.40
N LEU A 38 -16.80 -7.36 1.09
CA LEU A 38 -16.65 -8.81 1.01
C LEU A 38 -16.95 -9.31 -0.40
N PHE A 39 -18.07 -8.87 -0.96
CA PHE A 39 -18.47 -9.19 -2.32
C PHE A 39 -17.41 -8.74 -3.33
N ALA A 40 -16.93 -7.49 -3.22
CA ALA A 40 -15.89 -6.98 -4.10
C ALA A 40 -14.56 -7.74 -3.95
N ALA A 41 -14.20 -8.18 -2.73
CA ALA A 41 -12.99 -8.95 -2.50
C ALA A 41 -13.05 -10.32 -3.18
N PHE A 42 -14.19 -11.02 -3.06
CA PHE A 42 -14.41 -12.27 -3.77
C PHE A 42 -14.46 -12.07 -5.29
N ALA A 43 -15.16 -11.03 -5.75
CA ALA A 43 -15.23 -10.69 -7.17
C ALA A 43 -13.83 -10.50 -7.79
N VAL A 44 -12.96 -9.72 -7.12
CA VAL A 44 -11.57 -9.50 -7.55
C VAL A 44 -10.75 -10.78 -7.44
N PHE A 45 -10.92 -11.55 -6.36
CA PHE A 45 -10.20 -12.81 -6.18
C PHE A 45 -10.50 -13.81 -7.30
N PHE A 46 -11.77 -14.03 -7.64
CA PHE A 46 -12.15 -14.91 -8.74
C PHE A 46 -11.74 -14.35 -10.10
N SER A 47 -11.75 -13.02 -10.26
CA SER A 47 -11.27 -12.36 -11.48
C SER A 47 -9.83 -12.73 -11.81
N TYR A 48 -8.94 -12.92 -10.83
CA TYR A 48 -7.54 -13.31 -11.12
C TYR A 48 -7.40 -14.68 -11.82
N PHE A 49 -8.41 -15.55 -11.70
CA PHE A 49 -8.41 -16.87 -12.31
C PHE A 49 -9.28 -16.93 -13.57
N CYS A 50 -10.42 -16.25 -13.57
CA CYS A 50 -11.45 -16.33 -14.63
C CYS A 50 -11.38 -15.17 -15.65
N TRP A 51 -10.39 -14.28 -15.55
CA TRP A 51 -10.35 -13.04 -16.32
C TRP A 51 -10.50 -13.23 -17.84
N ALA A 52 -9.91 -14.29 -18.43
CA ALA A 52 -9.91 -14.48 -19.87
C ALA A 52 -11.32 -14.75 -20.45
N GLY A 53 -12.05 -15.68 -19.84
CA GLY A 53 -13.43 -15.99 -20.24
C GLY A 53 -14.36 -14.81 -19.98
N ASP A 54 -14.28 -14.22 -18.79
CA ASP A 54 -15.16 -13.13 -18.38
C ASP A 54 -14.96 -11.85 -19.20
N GLN A 55 -13.72 -11.48 -19.54
CA GLN A 55 -13.46 -10.29 -20.37
C GLN A 55 -14.01 -10.45 -21.78
N SER A 56 -13.85 -11.63 -22.39
CA SER A 56 -14.40 -11.92 -23.71
C SER A 56 -15.92 -11.79 -23.69
N GLY A 57 -16.57 -12.32 -22.66
CA GLY A 57 -18.00 -12.16 -22.43
C GLY A 57 -18.42 -10.71 -22.18
N LEU A 58 -17.58 -9.92 -21.50
CA LEU A 58 -17.86 -8.52 -21.19
C LEU A 58 -17.92 -7.61 -22.43
N LEU A 59 -17.32 -8.01 -23.54
CA LEU A 59 -17.39 -7.29 -24.82
C LEU A 59 -18.73 -7.46 -25.55
N LEU A 60 -19.44 -8.56 -25.31
CA LEU A 60 -20.74 -8.82 -25.92
C LEU A 60 -21.84 -8.04 -25.21
N SER A 61 -22.90 -7.67 -25.94
CA SER A 61 -24.12 -7.10 -25.34
C SER A 61 -24.87 -8.13 -24.50
N ALA A 62 -25.78 -7.67 -23.63
CA ALA A 62 -26.56 -8.57 -22.78
C ALA A 62 -27.44 -9.53 -23.60
N GLU A 63 -27.96 -9.07 -24.75
CA GLU A 63 -28.77 -9.88 -25.65
C GLU A 63 -27.93 -10.93 -26.38
N GLU A 64 -26.72 -10.57 -26.82
CA GLU A 64 -25.77 -11.51 -27.44
C GLU A 64 -25.31 -12.58 -26.45
N ARG A 65 -25.07 -12.22 -25.19
CA ARG A 65 -24.73 -13.20 -24.14
C ARG A 65 -25.85 -14.19 -23.91
N ALA A 66 -27.10 -13.70 -23.87
CA ALA A 66 -28.27 -14.53 -23.68
C ALA A 66 -28.52 -15.46 -24.87
N THR A 67 -28.29 -14.99 -26.10
CA THR A 67 -28.44 -15.81 -27.32
C THR A 67 -27.31 -16.82 -27.51
N LEU A 68 -26.10 -16.49 -27.10
CA LEU A 68 -24.94 -17.39 -27.18
C LEU A 68 -24.78 -18.30 -25.96
N GLY A 69 -25.61 -18.13 -24.92
CA GLY A 69 -25.54 -18.90 -23.68
C GLY A 69 -24.23 -18.70 -22.91
N VAL A 70 -23.61 -17.52 -23.04
CA VAL A 70 -22.36 -17.19 -22.35
C VAL A 70 -22.69 -16.81 -20.90
N GLU A 71 -22.22 -17.61 -19.97
CA GLU A 71 -22.34 -17.36 -18.53
C GLU A 71 -21.01 -16.88 -17.95
N PRO A 72 -21.03 -16.04 -16.90
CA PRO A 72 -19.81 -15.59 -16.24
C PRO A 72 -19.18 -16.73 -15.45
N GLU A 73 -17.87 -16.90 -15.59
CA GLU A 73 -17.10 -17.87 -14.79
C GLU A 73 -16.87 -17.35 -13.37
N ASN A 74 -16.83 -16.02 -13.19
CA ASN A 74 -16.80 -15.42 -11.87
C ASN A 74 -18.07 -15.77 -11.08
N LEU A 75 -17.91 -16.39 -9.91
CA LEU A 75 -19.01 -16.74 -9.01
C LEU A 75 -19.81 -15.52 -8.51
N CYS A 76 -19.24 -14.32 -8.58
CA CYS A 76 -19.93 -13.07 -8.30
C CYS A 76 -20.72 -12.52 -9.51
N GLY A 77 -20.84 -13.30 -10.58
CA GLY A 77 -21.57 -12.98 -11.80
C GLY A 77 -20.93 -11.86 -12.62
N TRP A 78 -21.70 -11.32 -13.58
CA TRP A 78 -21.24 -10.24 -14.46
C TRP A 78 -20.83 -8.95 -13.72
N ILE A 79 -21.49 -8.65 -12.60
CA ILE A 79 -21.13 -7.50 -11.76
C ILE A 79 -19.76 -7.75 -11.13
N GLY A 80 -19.51 -8.96 -10.62
CA GLY A 80 -18.22 -9.33 -10.08
C GLY A 80 -17.10 -9.29 -11.12
N ALA A 81 -17.34 -9.86 -12.30
CA ALA A 81 -16.41 -9.79 -13.43
C ALA A 81 -16.10 -8.33 -13.82
N ARG A 82 -17.11 -7.46 -13.84
CA ARG A 82 -16.93 -6.03 -14.14
C ARG A 82 -16.12 -5.30 -13.07
N ILE A 83 -16.38 -5.58 -11.80
CA ILE A 83 -15.58 -5.01 -10.68
C ILE A 83 -14.13 -5.49 -10.78
N GLY A 84 -13.92 -6.77 -11.06
CA GLY A 84 -12.60 -7.35 -11.30
C GLY A 84 -11.86 -6.60 -12.39
N MET A 85 -12.47 -6.45 -13.58
CA MET A 85 -11.89 -5.73 -14.71
C MET A 85 -11.52 -4.28 -14.35
N TRP A 86 -12.40 -3.56 -13.65
CA TRP A 86 -12.14 -2.15 -13.29
C TRP A 86 -11.01 -2.00 -12.27
N LEU A 87 -10.95 -2.86 -11.25
CA LEU A 87 -9.97 -2.74 -10.17
C LEU A 87 -8.61 -3.34 -10.54
N VAL A 88 -8.62 -4.43 -11.30
CA VAL A 88 -7.43 -5.20 -11.67
C VAL A 88 -6.88 -4.68 -12.99
N ASP A 89 -7.61 -4.81 -14.08
CA ASP A 89 -7.08 -4.52 -15.41
C ASP A 89 -7.00 -3.01 -15.68
N ASP A 90 -8.09 -2.27 -15.46
CA ASP A 90 -8.16 -0.82 -15.75
C ASP A 90 -7.45 0.04 -14.69
N SER A 91 -7.16 -0.51 -13.51
CA SER A 91 -6.56 0.23 -12.39
C SER A 91 -5.22 -0.36 -11.94
N PHE A 92 -5.20 -1.08 -10.81
CA PHE A 92 -3.99 -1.30 -10.01
C PHE A 92 -3.38 -2.71 -10.14
N GLY A 93 -3.89 -3.53 -11.05
CA GLY A 93 -3.43 -4.90 -11.25
C GLY A 93 -3.67 -5.75 -10.02
N LEU A 94 -2.67 -6.54 -9.65
CA LEU A 94 -2.72 -7.43 -8.47
C LEU A 94 -2.94 -6.65 -7.17
N MET A 95 -2.47 -5.41 -7.10
CA MET A 95 -2.66 -4.58 -5.92
C MET A 95 -4.09 -4.05 -5.77
N GLY A 96 -4.93 -4.17 -6.80
CA GLY A 96 -6.35 -3.80 -6.76
C GLY A 96 -7.14 -4.51 -5.65
N ILE A 97 -6.73 -5.70 -5.22
CA ILE A 97 -7.36 -6.43 -4.10
C ILE A 97 -7.30 -5.67 -2.76
N LEU A 98 -6.35 -4.76 -2.59
CA LEU A 98 -6.25 -3.94 -1.39
C LEU A 98 -7.43 -2.96 -1.27
N ILE A 99 -8.06 -2.56 -2.37
CA ILE A 99 -9.22 -1.65 -2.33
C ILE A 99 -10.44 -2.30 -1.65
N PRO A 100 -10.92 -3.50 -2.06
CA PRO A 100 -11.98 -4.20 -1.35
C PRO A 100 -11.63 -4.51 0.11
N VAL A 101 -10.36 -4.83 0.39
CA VAL A 101 -9.88 -5.04 1.77
C VAL A 101 -10.00 -3.75 2.60
N MET A 102 -9.64 -2.59 2.04
CA MET A 102 -9.84 -1.31 2.73
C MET A 102 -11.32 -1.07 3.04
N VAL A 103 -12.23 -1.33 2.08
CA VAL A 103 -13.68 -1.19 2.27
C VAL A 103 -14.18 -2.12 3.39
N LEU A 104 -13.73 -3.37 3.41
CA LEU A 104 -14.00 -4.34 4.49
C LEU A 104 -13.57 -3.82 5.86
N LEU A 105 -12.33 -3.32 5.97
CA LEU A 105 -11.79 -2.79 7.21
C LEU A 105 -12.59 -1.57 7.72
N VAL A 106 -13.03 -0.69 6.81
CA VAL A 106 -13.91 0.44 7.15
C VAL A 106 -15.27 -0.08 7.65
N GLY A 107 -15.87 -1.07 6.98
CA GLY A 107 -17.14 -1.68 7.39
C GLY A 107 -17.10 -2.29 8.80
N VAL A 108 -16.12 -3.19 9.04
CA VAL A 108 -15.88 -3.78 10.38
C VAL A 108 -15.69 -2.69 11.43
N ARG A 109 -15.02 -1.60 11.07
CA ARG A 109 -14.74 -0.53 12.01
C ARG A 109 -15.97 0.25 12.41
N ILE A 110 -16.81 0.64 11.45
CA ILE A 110 -18.07 1.34 11.72
C ILE A 110 -18.91 0.53 12.71
N ILE A 111 -18.91 -0.81 12.54
CA ILE A 111 -19.59 -1.74 13.45
C ILE A 111 -18.93 -1.77 14.85
N ARG A 112 -17.58 -1.86 14.92
CA ARG A 112 -16.85 -2.06 16.18
C ARG A 112 -16.63 -0.79 17.03
N GLN A 113 -17.07 0.38 16.59
CA GLN A 113 -16.95 1.67 17.29
C GLN A 113 -15.53 2.02 17.81
N ARG A 114 -14.48 1.44 17.23
CA ARG A 114 -13.12 1.71 17.68
C ARG A 114 -12.69 3.08 17.10
N PRO A 115 -12.13 4.02 17.88
CA PRO A 115 -11.49 5.22 17.33
C PRO A 115 -10.22 4.78 16.59
N LEU A 116 -10.13 4.94 15.26
CA LEU A 116 -8.88 4.65 14.53
C LEU A 116 -8.16 5.97 14.32
N LEU A 117 -6.84 5.88 14.29
CA LEU A 117 -6.00 6.69 13.42
C LEU A 117 -6.34 6.31 11.96
N PHE A 118 -7.52 6.71 11.48
CA PHE A 118 -8.06 6.35 10.15
C PHE A 118 -7.05 6.70 9.06
N ASN A 119 -6.35 7.81 9.29
CA ASN A 119 -5.34 8.35 8.41
C ASN A 119 -4.08 7.48 8.32
N HIS A 120 -3.75 6.62 9.29
CA HIS A 120 -2.50 5.84 9.20
C HIS A 120 -2.73 4.48 8.55
N SER A 121 -3.83 3.78 8.88
CA SER A 121 -4.04 2.42 8.38
C SER A 121 -4.62 2.36 6.96
N ILE A 122 -5.49 3.30 6.58
CA ILE A 122 -6.08 3.29 5.23
C ILE A 122 -5.15 4.00 4.26
N LEU A 123 -4.60 5.15 4.64
CA LEU A 123 -3.64 5.87 3.80
C LEU A 123 -2.40 5.02 3.50
N SER A 124 -1.93 4.22 4.47
CA SER A 124 -0.82 3.30 4.22
C SER A 124 -1.16 2.20 3.22
N LEU A 125 -2.32 1.56 3.35
CA LEU A 125 -2.79 0.58 2.38
C LEU A 125 -2.95 1.20 1.00
N LEU A 126 -3.40 2.46 0.93
CA LEU A 126 -3.52 3.21 -0.32
C LEU A 126 -2.14 3.47 -0.94
N PHE A 127 -1.15 3.91 -0.16
CA PHE A 127 0.22 4.06 -0.63
C PHE A 127 0.83 2.74 -1.10
N ILE A 128 0.63 1.65 -0.35
CA ILE A 128 1.06 0.31 -0.77
C ILE A 128 0.38 -0.10 -2.08
N THR A 129 -0.91 0.21 -2.25
CA THR A 129 -1.66 -0.11 -3.47
C THR A 129 -1.08 0.61 -4.68
N ILE A 130 -0.91 1.94 -4.59
CA ILE A 130 -0.38 2.78 -5.67
C ILE A 130 1.07 2.39 -5.98
N LEU A 131 1.92 2.33 -4.96
CA LEU A 131 3.33 2.11 -5.12
C LEU A 131 3.64 0.67 -5.50
N GLY A 132 2.88 -0.29 -4.98
CA GLY A 132 2.92 -1.69 -5.39
C GLY A 132 2.53 -1.85 -6.85
N SER A 133 1.41 -1.26 -7.29
CA SER A 133 0.99 -1.27 -8.69
C SER A 133 2.06 -0.70 -9.61
N LEU A 134 2.64 0.46 -9.24
CA LEU A 134 3.71 1.09 -10.02
C LEU A 134 5.00 0.25 -10.05
N THR A 135 5.36 -0.37 -8.93
CA THR A 135 6.55 -1.24 -8.86
C THR A 135 6.37 -2.48 -9.72
N LEU A 136 5.19 -3.10 -9.66
CA LEU A 136 4.85 -4.27 -10.49
C LEU A 136 4.79 -3.88 -11.98
N GLY A 137 4.20 -2.74 -12.32
CA GLY A 137 4.15 -2.22 -13.69
C GLY A 137 5.53 -1.90 -14.25
N PHE A 138 6.40 -1.27 -13.45
CA PHE A 138 7.78 -1.01 -13.86
C PHE A 138 8.64 -2.28 -13.95
N ALA A 139 8.46 -3.26 -13.06
CA ALA A 139 9.31 -4.45 -13.01
C ALA A 139 8.91 -5.52 -14.05
N PHE A 140 7.61 -5.76 -14.23
CA PHE A 140 7.10 -6.84 -15.05
C PHE A 140 6.51 -6.38 -16.38
N SER A 141 6.15 -5.10 -16.51
CA SER A 141 5.59 -4.49 -17.73
C SER A 141 4.54 -5.41 -18.39
N ASP A 142 4.57 -5.56 -19.72
CA ASP A 142 3.63 -6.39 -20.47
C ASP A 142 4.08 -7.85 -20.59
N HIS A 143 5.20 -8.24 -19.97
CA HIS A 143 5.84 -9.53 -20.24
C HIS A 143 5.17 -10.71 -19.52
N TRP A 144 4.32 -10.47 -18.53
CA TRP A 144 3.68 -11.51 -17.71
C TRP A 144 2.19 -11.23 -17.49
N SER A 145 1.33 -11.99 -18.18
CA SER A 145 -0.14 -11.85 -18.17
C SER A 145 -0.88 -13.02 -17.50
N LEU A 146 -0.26 -13.72 -16.54
CA LEU A 146 -0.84 -14.95 -15.96
C LEU A 146 -2.16 -14.75 -15.19
N CYS A 147 -2.41 -13.56 -14.62
CA CYS A 147 -3.56 -13.31 -13.73
C CYS A 147 -4.36 -12.04 -14.07
N SER A 148 -4.04 -11.37 -15.18
CA SER A 148 -4.67 -10.13 -15.64
C SER A 148 -4.28 -9.91 -17.10
N SER A 149 -5.21 -9.38 -17.90
CA SER A 149 -4.95 -9.13 -19.33
C SER A 149 -3.92 -8.03 -19.55
N THR A 150 -3.86 -7.06 -18.63
CA THR A 150 -3.00 -5.89 -18.75
C THR A 150 -1.63 -6.12 -18.12
N GLY A 151 -1.49 -7.14 -17.26
CA GLY A 151 -0.27 -7.46 -16.55
C GLY A 151 -0.35 -7.09 -15.07
N TRP A 152 0.66 -7.49 -14.28
CA TRP A 152 0.58 -7.50 -12.82
C TRP A 152 0.44 -6.11 -12.18
N GLY A 153 0.89 -5.06 -12.88
CA GLY A 153 0.77 -3.66 -12.44
C GLY A 153 -0.55 -2.98 -12.77
N GLY A 154 -1.40 -3.58 -13.62
CA GLY A 154 -2.59 -2.94 -14.19
C GLY A 154 -2.26 -1.75 -15.10
N ALA A 155 -3.29 -1.18 -15.72
CA ALA A 155 -3.14 -0.05 -16.64
C ALA A 155 -2.46 1.17 -15.98
N PHE A 156 -2.76 1.44 -14.70
CA PHE A 156 -2.14 2.55 -13.97
C PHE A 156 -0.64 2.32 -13.78
N GLY A 157 -0.24 1.15 -13.26
CA GLY A 157 1.15 0.85 -12.93
C GLY A 157 2.04 0.83 -14.17
N ILE A 158 1.53 0.30 -15.28
CA ILE A 158 2.26 0.24 -16.56
C ILE A 158 2.33 1.62 -17.20
N GLY A 159 1.20 2.34 -17.31
CA GLY A 159 1.18 3.67 -17.93
C GLY A 159 2.05 4.68 -17.20
N VAL A 160 1.99 4.70 -15.86
CA VAL A 160 2.83 5.58 -15.03
C VAL A 160 4.28 5.08 -14.99
N GLY A 161 4.51 3.76 -14.98
CA GLY A 161 5.85 3.17 -15.06
C GLY A 161 6.58 3.55 -16.35
N ASP A 162 5.87 3.56 -17.47
CA ASP A 162 6.35 4.03 -18.76
C ASP A 162 6.68 5.52 -18.75
N LEU A 163 5.82 6.33 -18.13
CA LEU A 163 6.07 7.76 -17.98
C LEU A 163 7.33 8.02 -17.15
N LEU A 164 7.54 7.27 -16.07
CA LEU A 164 8.74 7.33 -15.25
C LEU A 164 9.98 6.96 -16.06
N ARG A 165 9.92 5.85 -16.81
CA ARG A 165 11.03 5.41 -17.69
C ARG A 165 11.40 6.46 -18.72
N ARG A 166 10.39 7.11 -19.33
CA ARG A 166 10.60 8.14 -20.38
C ARG A 166 11.17 9.44 -19.83
N ASN A 167 10.73 9.90 -18.65
CA ASN A 167 11.14 11.19 -18.10
C ASN A 167 12.39 11.13 -17.20
N LEU A 168 12.52 10.08 -16.39
CA LEU A 168 13.58 9.93 -15.37
C LEU A 168 14.65 8.91 -15.77
N GLY A 169 14.41 8.13 -16.83
CA GLY A 169 15.22 6.97 -17.16
C GLY A 169 15.03 5.82 -16.17
N VAL A 170 15.60 4.65 -16.50
CA VAL A 170 15.48 3.43 -15.68
C VAL A 170 16.08 3.63 -14.28
N PHE A 171 17.28 4.22 -14.20
CA PHE A 171 17.96 4.48 -12.93
C PHE A 171 17.18 5.46 -12.04
N GLY A 172 16.71 6.58 -12.60
CA GLY A 172 15.92 7.56 -11.85
C GLY A 172 14.60 6.99 -11.35
N SER A 173 13.96 6.13 -12.14
CA SER A 173 12.74 5.42 -11.77
C SER A 173 12.95 4.48 -10.58
N VAL A 174 14.04 3.71 -10.58
CA VAL A 174 14.38 2.81 -9.46
C VAL A 174 14.62 3.60 -8.17
N ILE A 175 15.35 4.71 -8.25
CA ILE A 175 15.59 5.58 -7.08
C ILE A 175 14.28 6.15 -6.56
N ALA A 176 13.40 6.64 -7.45
CA ALA A 176 12.10 7.19 -7.08
C ALA A 176 11.20 6.13 -6.41
N LEU A 177 11.17 4.91 -6.94
CA LEU A 177 10.41 3.79 -6.36
C LEU A 177 10.94 3.39 -4.99
N LEU A 178 12.25 3.24 -4.85
CA LEU A 178 12.89 2.95 -3.56
C LEU A 178 12.60 4.05 -2.54
N GLY A 179 12.72 5.31 -2.93
CA GLY A 179 12.36 6.45 -2.10
C GLY A 179 10.90 6.43 -1.66
N GLY A 180 9.98 6.11 -2.57
CA GLY A 180 8.56 5.95 -2.27
C GLY A 180 8.29 4.84 -1.25
N TRP A 181 9.00 3.70 -1.36
CA TRP A 181 8.82 2.56 -0.46
C TRP A 181 9.36 2.88 0.93
N ILE A 182 10.49 3.57 1.00
CA ILE A 182 11.07 4.05 2.26
C ILE A 182 10.11 5.04 2.94
N LEU A 183 9.59 6.03 2.20
CA LEU A 183 8.65 7.01 2.74
C LEU A 183 7.37 6.35 3.25
N THR A 184 6.85 5.37 2.49
CA THR A 184 5.67 4.59 2.89
C THR A 184 5.96 3.77 4.16
N GLY A 185 7.12 3.13 4.25
CA GLY A 185 7.54 2.40 5.45
C GLY A 185 7.68 3.30 6.67
N VAL A 186 8.23 4.50 6.50
CA VAL A 186 8.34 5.54 7.53
C VAL A 186 6.97 5.99 8.02
N PHE A 187 6.02 6.18 7.10
CA PHE A 187 4.65 6.57 7.42
C PHE A 187 3.89 5.48 8.18
N ILE A 188 4.12 4.20 7.85
CA ILE A 188 3.44 3.05 8.47
C ILE A 188 3.92 2.81 9.90
N ASN A 189 5.22 2.92 10.15
CA ASN A 189 5.79 2.52 11.43
C ASN A 189 6.88 3.50 11.90
N ARG A 190 6.64 4.16 13.04
CA ARG A 190 7.66 4.99 13.71
C ARG A 190 8.93 4.21 14.07
N ASN A 191 8.85 2.89 14.29
CA ASN A 191 10.04 2.05 14.49
C ASN A 191 10.81 1.76 13.19
N PHE A 192 10.20 1.93 12.02
CA PHE A 192 10.90 1.83 10.74
C PHE A 192 11.83 3.03 10.54
N ILE A 193 11.47 4.21 11.04
CA ILE A 193 12.36 5.39 11.07
C ILE A 193 13.66 5.04 11.79
N ASN A 194 13.59 4.39 12.96
CA ASN A 194 14.79 4.02 13.71
C ASN A 194 15.67 3.06 12.91
N LYS A 195 15.09 2.07 12.21
CA LYS A 195 15.83 1.12 11.37
C LYS A 195 16.43 1.76 10.11
N VAL A 196 15.69 2.64 9.44
CA VAL A 196 16.19 3.37 8.26
C VAL A 196 17.27 4.36 8.64
N ASN A 197 17.12 5.04 9.78
CA ASN A 197 18.13 5.97 10.28
C ASN A 197 19.39 5.22 10.71
N GLU A 198 19.26 4.03 11.31
CA GLU A 198 20.38 3.15 11.63
C GLU A 198 21.10 2.66 10.35
N ALA A 199 20.36 2.18 9.35
CA ALA A 199 20.92 1.75 8.07
C ALA A 199 21.56 2.91 7.29
N GLY A 200 20.94 4.09 7.30
CA GLY A 200 21.47 5.31 6.70
C GLY A 200 22.74 5.77 7.39
N ASN A 201 22.77 5.78 8.72
CA ASN A 201 23.96 6.16 9.48
C ASN A 201 25.12 5.16 9.29
N ALA A 202 24.80 3.86 9.15
CA ALA A 202 25.79 2.83 8.80
C ALA A 202 26.35 3.03 7.37
N MET A 203 25.50 3.41 6.42
CA MET A 203 25.91 3.71 5.04
C MET A 203 26.77 4.98 4.96
N VAL A 204 26.42 6.04 5.70
CA VAL A 204 27.21 7.26 5.81
C VAL A 204 28.57 6.97 6.45
N GLY A 205 28.59 6.22 7.55
CA GLY A 205 29.85 5.80 8.19
C GLY A 205 30.73 4.93 7.28
N GLY A 206 30.12 4.09 6.43
CA GLY A 206 30.84 3.35 5.39
C GLY A 206 31.42 4.27 4.30
N SER A 207 30.67 5.31 3.92
CA SER A 207 31.12 6.31 2.93
C SER A 207 32.25 7.19 3.46
N GLU A 208 32.22 7.59 4.73
CA GLU A 208 33.30 8.35 5.38
C GLU A 208 34.59 7.53 5.43
N ARG A 209 34.49 6.24 5.80
CA ARG A 209 35.65 5.33 5.76
C ARG A 209 36.18 5.13 4.36
N PHE A 210 35.31 5.03 3.35
CA PHE A 210 35.74 4.92 1.96
C PHE A 210 36.45 6.20 1.49
N VAL A 211 35.90 7.38 1.82
CA VAL A 211 36.51 8.68 1.53
C VAL A 211 37.85 8.83 2.25
N GLU A 212 37.98 8.36 3.48
CA GLU A 212 39.23 8.39 4.23
C GLU A 212 40.30 7.47 3.61
N VAL A 213 39.91 6.26 3.18
CA VAL A 213 40.79 5.33 2.46
C VAL A 213 41.23 5.93 1.12
N VAL A 214 40.32 6.55 0.36
CA VAL A 214 40.66 7.24 -0.90
C VAL A 214 41.56 8.44 -0.62
N ARG A 215 41.25 9.28 0.37
CA ARG A 215 42.06 10.43 0.75
C ARG A 215 43.47 10.02 1.16
N ARG A 216 43.62 8.97 1.97
CA ARG A 216 44.92 8.42 2.38
C ARG A 216 45.70 7.84 1.19
N LYS A 217 45.00 7.30 0.19
CA LYS A 217 45.61 6.71 -1.02
C LYS A 217 45.97 7.77 -2.08
N VAL A 218 45.30 8.92 -2.09
CA VAL A 218 45.55 10.06 -3.00
C VAL A 218 46.54 11.08 -2.40
N ALA A 219 46.60 11.19 -1.07
CA ALA A 219 47.54 12.07 -0.36
C ALA A 219 49.06 11.76 -0.47
N PRO A 220 49.58 10.62 -0.98
CA PRO A 220 51.02 10.43 -1.10
C PRO A 220 51.68 11.27 -2.23
N HIS A 221 50.92 11.94 -3.10
CA HIS A 221 51.47 12.66 -4.25
C HIS A 221 51.67 14.17 -4.06
N ALA A 222 51.43 14.71 -2.85
CA ALA A 222 51.77 16.09 -2.51
C ALA A 222 52.89 16.11 -1.45
N ALA A 223 54.12 15.80 -1.88
CA ALA A 223 55.30 16.06 -1.07
C ALA A 223 55.57 17.58 -1.05
N PRO A 224 55.87 18.19 0.12
CA PRO A 224 56.30 19.57 0.19
C PRO A 224 57.77 19.65 -0.23
N ALA A 225 58.04 20.26 -1.38
CA ALA A 225 59.32 20.91 -1.62
C ALA A 225 59.27 22.24 -0.89
N ASP A 226 60.09 22.39 0.17
CA ASP A 226 60.76 23.64 0.54
C ASP A 226 61.62 23.35 1.80
N GLN A 227 62.93 23.20 1.57
CA GLN A 227 63.95 23.25 2.63
C GLN A 227 64.21 24.72 2.97
N PRO A 228 64.24 25.13 4.25
CA PRO A 228 64.84 26.40 4.64
C PRO A 228 66.33 26.19 4.96
N LEU A 229 67.20 26.77 4.14
CA LEU A 229 68.56 27.16 4.54
C LEU A 229 68.50 28.66 4.83
N ASP A 230 68.68 29.06 6.09
CA ASP A 230 69.01 30.45 6.45
C ASP A 230 69.82 30.51 7.76
N ASP A 231 71.11 30.73 7.57
CA ASP A 231 72.03 31.69 8.20
C ASP A 231 71.90 32.07 9.70
N GLY A 232 73.03 32.03 10.41
CA GLY A 232 73.15 32.65 11.73
C GLY A 232 74.51 32.49 12.42
N HIS A 233 75.54 33.23 11.97
CA HIS A 233 76.71 33.52 12.81
C HIS A 233 77.21 34.95 12.63
N ALA A 234 77.01 35.80 13.65
CA ALA A 234 77.73 37.04 13.88
C ALA A 234 77.83 37.31 15.39
N ALA A 235 79.00 37.81 15.80
CA ALA A 235 79.64 37.76 17.10
C ALA A 235 79.09 38.72 18.18
N PRO A 236 79.73 38.78 19.36
CA PRO A 236 80.63 39.91 19.61
C PRO A 236 82.12 39.56 19.73
#